data_AF-A0A2G5CC13-F1
#
_entry.id   AF-A0A2G5CC13-F1
#
_cell.length_a   1.000
_cell.length_b   1.000
_cell.length_c   1.000
_cell.angle_alpha   90.00
_cell.angle_beta   90.00
_cell.angle_gamma   90.00
#
_symmetry.space_group_name_H-M   'P 1'
#
loop_
_entity.id
_entity.type
_entity.pdbx_description
1 polymer ?
#
loop_
_entity_poly.entity_id
_entity_poly.type
_entity_poly.pdbx_seq_one_letter_code
_entity_poly.pdbx_strand_id
1 'polypeptide(L)'
;MAVAKNNATLALKVVVVIAVFCVLSELGLSQSDINLYPKTIHVIVMNSLGPQNVLSVHCKSADNDLGQKDVVFNQQYEWSFKLQVFDRTLFWCNAWWYDHGKLVSKNFDIFKAPDMDHSCGPSHTVCHRKFQFDGIYFEKEDGSYSKSFDWSRS
;
A
#
# COMPACT_ATOMS: atom_id res chain seq x y z
N MET A 1 -37.37 23.01 12.34
CA MET A 1 -37.61 23.24 10.90
C MET A 1 -36.98 22.09 10.12
N ALA A 2 -37.79 21.22 9.51
CA ALA A 2 -37.30 20.13 8.66
C ALA A 2 -37.26 20.61 7.21
N VAL A 3 -36.09 20.59 6.58
CA VAL A 3 -35.96 20.89 5.14
C VAL A 3 -36.54 19.72 4.37
N ALA A 4 -37.70 19.91 3.73
CA ALA A 4 -38.28 18.94 2.82
C ALA A 4 -37.32 18.72 1.65
N LYS A 5 -36.75 17.51 1.52
CA LYS A 5 -35.93 17.16 0.35
C LYS A 5 -36.85 17.16 -0.88
N ASN A 6 -36.61 18.08 -1.80
CA ASN A 6 -37.42 18.26 -3.00
C ASN A 6 -37.21 17.07 -3.97
N ASN A 7 -38.27 16.28 -4.16
CA ASN A 7 -38.31 15.10 -5.03
C ASN A 7 -37.90 15.41 -6.48
N ALA A 8 -38.11 16.64 -6.97
CA ALA A 8 -37.68 17.05 -8.29
C ALA A 8 -36.15 17.13 -8.41
N THR A 9 -35.46 17.58 -7.37
CA THR A 9 -33.99 17.60 -7.32
C THR A 9 -33.41 16.19 -7.24
N LEU A 10 -34.10 15.28 -6.57
CA LEU A 10 -33.73 13.87 -6.51
C LEU A 10 -33.92 13.20 -7.87
N ALA A 11 -35.09 13.40 -8.49
CA ALA A 11 -35.39 12.89 -9.82
C ALA A 11 -34.42 13.42 -10.87
N LEU A 12 -34.07 14.71 -10.82
CA LEU A 12 -33.09 15.30 -11.74
C LEU A 12 -31.71 14.67 -11.58
N LYS A 13 -31.24 14.47 -10.34
CA LYS A 13 -29.97 13.77 -10.09
C LYS A 13 -29.98 12.33 -10.61
N VAL A 14 -31.11 11.62 -10.45
CA VAL A 14 -31.28 10.25 -10.97
C VAL A 14 -31.26 10.22 -12.50
N VAL A 15 -31.98 11.13 -13.15
CA VAL A 15 -32.01 11.25 -14.62
C VAL A 15 -30.62 11.58 -15.18
N VAL A 16 -29.86 12.46 -14.52
CA VAL A 16 -28.48 12.77 -14.92
C VAL A 16 -27.57 11.56 -14.82
N VAL A 17 -27.67 10.76 -13.75
CA VAL A 17 -26.88 9.53 -13.60
C VAL A 17 -27.23 8.49 -14.67
N ILE A 18 -28.52 8.31 -14.97
CA ILE A 18 -28.98 7.38 -16.02
C ILE A 18 -28.50 7.83 -17.40
N ALA A 19 -28.61 9.12 -17.72
CA ALA A 19 -28.16 9.66 -18.99
C ALA A 19 -26.64 9.50 -19.18
N VAL A 20 -25.84 9.73 -18.12
CA VAL A 20 -24.38 9.48 -18.14
C VAL A 20 -24.11 8.00 -18.40
N PHE A 21 -24.82 7.09 -17.74
CA PHE A 21 -24.63 5.66 -17.91
C PHE A 21 -25.02 5.16 -19.33
N CYS A 22 -26.09 5.71 -19.91
CA CYS A 22 -26.50 5.42 -21.29
C CYS A 22 -25.47 5.92 -22.31
N VAL A 23 -24.97 7.15 -22.17
CA VAL A 23 -23.94 7.70 -23.06
C VAL A 23 -22.63 6.90 -22.99
N LEU A 24 -22.27 6.40 -21.80
CA LEU A 24 -21.09 5.54 -21.62
C LEU A 24 -21.24 4.17 -22.32
N SER A 25 -22.47 3.66 -22.45
CA SER A 25 -22.73 2.37 -23.11
C SER A 25 -22.57 2.41 -24.64
N GLU A 26 -22.77 3.58 -25.26
CA GLU A 26 -22.64 3.78 -26.71
C GLU A 26 -21.17 3.97 -27.16
N LEU A 27 -20.28 4.32 -26.24
CA LEU A 27 -18.86 4.54 -26.51
C LEU A 27 -18.03 3.25 -26.59
N GLY A 28 -18.66 2.07 -26.48
CA GLY A 28 -17.98 0.78 -26.57
C GLY A 28 -16.88 0.58 -25.53
N LEU A 29 -16.85 1.39 -24.48
CA LEU A 29 -16.03 1.16 -23.31
C LEU A 29 -16.53 -0.15 -22.70
N SER A 30 -15.76 -1.23 -22.89
CA SER A 30 -16.03 -2.49 -22.22
C SER A 30 -16.16 -2.19 -20.74
N GLN A 31 -17.24 -2.69 -20.13
CA GLN A 31 -17.49 -2.57 -18.71
C GLN A 31 -16.56 -3.54 -17.95
N SER A 32 -15.27 -3.43 -18.22
CA SER A 32 -14.19 -4.13 -17.55
C SER A 32 -13.38 -3.08 -16.79
N ASP A 33 -13.37 -3.22 -15.47
CA ASP A 33 -12.36 -2.69 -14.54
C ASP A 33 -12.66 -1.42 -13.74
N ILE A 34 -13.89 -0.89 -13.71
CA ILE A 34 -14.26 -0.03 -12.56
C ILE A 34 -14.63 -0.93 -11.38
N ASN A 35 -13.61 -1.50 -10.73
CA ASN A 35 -13.78 -2.29 -9.52
C ASN A 35 -14.08 -1.33 -8.37
N LEU A 36 -15.36 -1.01 -8.18
CA LEU A 36 -15.84 -0.04 -7.20
C LEU A 36 -15.72 -0.51 -5.73
N TYR A 37 -15.27 -1.74 -5.52
CA TYR A 37 -15.14 -2.32 -4.19
C TYR A 37 -13.77 -2.00 -3.59
N PRO A 38 -13.72 -1.62 -2.29
CA PRO A 38 -12.45 -1.44 -1.61
C PRO A 38 -11.62 -2.73 -1.66
N LYS A 39 -10.35 -2.61 -2.03
CA LYS A 39 -9.41 -3.73 -2.02
C LYS A 39 -8.75 -3.82 -0.65
N THR A 40 -8.66 -5.02 -0.08
CA THR A 40 -7.82 -5.23 1.10
C THR A 40 -6.39 -5.41 0.64
N ILE A 41 -5.51 -4.56 1.16
CA ILE A 41 -4.07 -4.63 0.91
C ILE A 41 -3.40 -5.22 2.14
N HIS A 42 -2.45 -6.13 1.92
CA HIS A 42 -1.60 -6.73 2.93
C HIS A 42 -0.16 -6.32 2.68
N VAL A 43 0.51 -5.70 3.66
CA VAL A 43 1.94 -5.39 3.58
C VAL A 43 2.69 -6.33 4.51
N ILE A 44 3.69 -7.03 3.99
CA ILE A 44 4.46 -8.04 4.71
C ILE A 44 5.93 -7.64 4.74
N VAL A 45 6.45 -7.34 5.92
CA VAL A 45 7.85 -7.06 6.21
C VAL A 45 8.54 -8.35 6.65
N MET A 46 9.57 -8.75 5.92
CA MET A 46 10.35 -9.97 6.18
C MET A 46 11.79 -9.62 6.53
N ASN A 47 12.27 -10.06 7.69
CA ASN A 47 13.67 -9.89 8.07
C ASN A 47 14.54 -11.01 7.48
N SER A 48 15.41 -10.63 6.54
CA SER A 48 16.43 -11.47 5.91
C SER A 48 17.83 -10.85 6.03
N LEU A 49 18.09 -10.10 7.10
CA LEU A 49 19.38 -9.44 7.37
C LEU A 49 20.51 -10.44 7.68
N GLY A 50 20.16 -11.64 8.11
CA GLY A 50 21.08 -12.69 8.56
C GLY A 50 20.85 -13.06 10.03
N PRO A 51 21.44 -14.19 10.49
CA PRO A 51 21.28 -14.66 11.86
C PRO A 51 21.65 -13.59 12.90
N GLN A 52 20.95 -13.58 14.03
CA GLN A 52 21.15 -12.66 15.17
C GLN A 52 20.86 -11.17 14.89
N ASN A 53 20.54 -10.78 13.65
CA ASN A 53 20.14 -9.42 13.33
C ASN A 53 18.64 -9.22 13.55
N VAL A 54 18.29 -8.24 14.39
CA VAL A 54 16.91 -7.80 14.60
C VAL A 54 16.67 -6.55 13.76
N LEU A 55 15.61 -6.58 12.97
CA LEU A 55 15.11 -5.44 12.21
C LEU A 55 14.09 -4.70 13.07
N SER A 56 14.36 -3.45 13.41
CA SER A 56 13.34 -2.56 13.94
C SER A 56 12.70 -1.77 12.81
N VAL A 57 11.38 -1.70 12.78
CA VAL A 57 10.61 -0.95 11.80
C VAL A 57 9.49 -0.17 12.47
N HIS A 58 9.37 1.12 12.16
CA HIS A 58 8.27 1.97 12.59
C HIS A 58 7.61 2.56 11.36
N CYS A 59 6.37 2.16 11.11
CA CYS A 59 5.58 2.58 9.97
C CYS A 59 4.36 3.37 10.41
N LYS A 60 3.96 4.37 9.61
CA LYS A 60 2.73 5.12 9.82
C LYS A 60 2.20 5.69 8.51
N SER A 61 0.91 6.02 8.51
CA SER A 61 0.26 6.85 7.51
C SER A 61 -0.11 8.22 8.11
N ALA A 62 -0.84 9.05 7.36
CA ALA A 62 -1.37 10.31 7.88
C ALA A 62 -2.30 10.11 9.09
N ASP A 63 -3.10 9.04 9.08
CA ASP A 63 -4.18 8.83 10.03
C ASP A 63 -3.91 7.70 11.04
N ASN A 64 -2.89 6.86 10.80
CA ASN A 64 -2.65 5.66 11.58
C ASN A 64 -1.16 5.43 11.84
N ASP A 65 -0.78 5.40 13.12
CA ASP A 65 0.56 5.02 13.55
C ASP A 65 0.55 3.53 13.96
N LEU A 66 1.34 2.70 13.25
CA LEU A 66 1.42 1.27 13.52
C LEU A 66 2.38 0.94 14.68
N GLY A 67 3.13 1.93 15.13
CA GLY A 67 4.17 1.83 16.14
C GLY A 67 5.45 1.16 15.65
N GLN A 68 6.42 1.05 16.55
CA GLN A 68 7.64 0.30 16.32
C GLN A 68 7.39 -1.20 16.51
N LYS A 69 7.99 -2.01 15.63
CA LYS A 69 8.04 -3.47 15.72
C LYS A 69 9.46 -3.95 15.52
N ASP A 70 9.87 -4.88 16.38
CA ASP A 70 11.13 -5.58 16.27
C ASP A 70 10.88 -6.97 15.65
N VAL A 71 11.46 -7.20 14.49
CA VAL A 71 11.31 -8.41 13.68
C VAL A 71 12.62 -9.16 13.75
N VAL A 72 12.65 -10.29 14.45
CA VAL A 72 13.84 -11.14 14.54
C VAL A 72 14.11 -11.84 13.21
N PHE A 73 15.33 -12.36 13.03
CA PHE A 73 15.73 -13.02 11.79
C PHE A 73 14.74 -14.13 11.38
N ASN A 74 14.40 -14.16 10.08
CA ASN A 74 13.48 -15.14 9.48
C ASN A 74 12.04 -15.10 10.02
N GLN A 75 11.64 -13.99 10.67
CA GLN A 75 10.26 -13.69 11.04
C GLN A 75 9.69 -12.58 10.15
N GLN A 76 8.37 -12.41 10.24
CA GLN A 76 7.64 -11.38 9.52
C GLN A 76 6.78 -10.52 10.45
N TYR A 77 6.58 -9.28 10.03
CA TYR A 77 5.58 -8.37 10.56
C TYR A 77 4.65 -7.95 9.43
N GLU A 78 3.35 -7.95 9.68
CA GLU A 78 2.36 -7.63 8.65
C GLU A 78 1.21 -6.79 9.20
N TRP A 79 0.58 -6.06 8.30
CA TRP A 79 -0.68 -5.38 8.55
C TRP A 79 -1.51 -5.33 7.28
N SER A 80 -2.80 -5.02 7.45
CA SER A 80 -3.70 -4.82 6.32
C SER A 80 -4.58 -3.58 6.50
N PHE A 81 -5.06 -3.06 5.39
CA PHE A 81 -5.99 -1.94 5.33
C PHE A 81 -6.84 -2.01 4.06
N LYS A 82 -7.93 -1.25 4.03
CA LYS A 82 -8.81 -1.15 2.87
C LYS A 82 -8.43 0.07 2.04
N LEU A 83 -8.09 -0.15 0.78
CA LEU A 83 -7.83 0.88 -0.21
C LEU A 83 -9.12 1.16 -0.99
N GLN A 84 -9.65 2.38 -0.90
CA GLN A 84 -10.83 2.78 -1.68
C GLN A 84 -10.42 3.15 -3.12
N VAL A 85 -11.40 3.14 -4.04
CA VAL A 85 -11.23 3.29 -5.50
C VAL A 85 -10.52 4.58 -5.92
N PHE A 86 -10.57 5.62 -5.08
CA PHE A 86 -9.93 6.92 -5.31
C PHE A 86 -9.03 7.33 -4.14
N ASP A 87 -8.65 6.36 -3.30
CA ASP A 87 -7.87 6.64 -2.10
C ASP A 87 -6.40 6.93 -2.44
N ARG A 88 -5.81 7.85 -1.69
CA ARG A 88 -4.39 8.17 -1.73
C ARG A 88 -3.79 7.75 -0.40
N THR A 89 -3.59 6.45 -0.25
CA THR A 89 -2.94 5.91 0.94
C THR A 89 -1.42 5.92 0.78
N LEU A 90 -0.73 6.48 1.77
CA LEU A 90 0.72 6.45 1.89
C LEU A 90 1.08 5.88 3.26
N PHE A 91 1.95 4.88 3.28
CA PHE A 91 2.68 4.48 4.49
C PHE A 91 4.16 4.75 4.29
N TRP A 92 4.72 5.54 5.20
CA TRP A 92 6.16 5.76 5.28
C TRP A 92 6.70 5.10 6.54
N CYS A 93 7.93 4.61 6.44
CA CYS A 93 8.58 3.89 7.52
C CYS A 93 10.01 4.39 7.76
N ASN A 94 10.44 4.29 9.01
CA ASN A 94 11.84 4.22 9.38
C ASN A 94 12.16 2.77 9.72
N ALA A 95 13.19 2.22 9.10
CA ALA A 95 13.73 0.91 9.45
C ALA A 95 15.19 1.05 9.86
N TRP A 96 15.60 0.28 10.88
CA TRP A 96 16.97 0.26 11.33
C TRP A 96 17.36 -1.08 11.95
N TRP A 97 18.67 -1.31 11.99
CA TRP A 97 19.30 -2.45 12.64
C TRP A 97 20.76 -2.09 12.97
N TYR A 98 21.46 -2.97 13.67
CA TYR A 98 22.85 -2.76 14.06
C TYR A 98 23.75 -3.76 13.37
N ASP A 99 24.68 -3.26 12.55
CA ASP A 99 25.74 -4.05 11.92
C ASP A 99 27.02 -3.91 12.74
N HIS A 100 27.39 -4.95 13.49
CA HIS A 100 28.55 -4.93 14.40
C HIS A 100 28.56 -3.71 15.34
N GLY A 101 27.38 -3.34 15.87
CA GLY A 101 27.22 -2.21 16.78
C GLY A 101 27.11 -0.84 16.10
N LYS A 102 27.17 -0.76 14.76
CA LYS A 102 26.94 0.47 14.01
C LYS A 102 25.49 0.56 13.51
N LEU A 103 24.90 1.74 13.62
CA LEU A 103 23.52 1.97 13.18
C LEU A 103 23.45 1.94 11.65
N VAL A 104 22.55 1.10 11.13
CA VAL A 104 22.17 1.06 9.72
C VAL A 104 20.69 1.39 9.65
N SER A 105 20.32 2.43 8.88
CA SER A 105 18.93 2.90 8.87
C SER A 105 18.47 3.42 7.51
N LYS A 106 17.16 3.51 7.33
CA LYS A 106 16.54 4.10 6.14
C LYS A 106 15.13 4.63 6.45
N ASN A 107 14.84 5.85 5.99
CA ASN A 107 13.48 6.35 5.83
C ASN A 107 13.03 6.14 4.37
N PHE A 108 11.82 5.63 4.17
CA PHE A 108 11.30 5.31 2.84
C PHE A 108 9.78 5.12 2.86
N ASP A 109 9.17 5.22 1.69
CA ASP A 109 7.76 4.90 1.48
C ASP A 109 7.63 3.40 1.23
N ILE A 110 7.00 2.67 2.15
CA ILE A 110 6.82 1.22 2.01
C ILE A 110 5.67 0.87 1.07
N PHE A 111 4.71 1.80 0.95
CA PHE A 111 3.48 1.65 0.18
C PHE A 111 2.93 3.03 -0.19
N LYS A 112 2.57 3.25 -1.46
CA LYS A 112 2.05 4.53 -1.96
C LYS A 112 1.04 4.36 -3.10
N ALA A 113 -0.21 4.76 -2.89
CA ALA A 113 -1.30 4.69 -3.87
C ALA A 113 -1.52 6.05 -4.54
N PRO A 114 -1.87 6.09 -5.85
CA PRO A 114 -2.18 4.96 -6.74
C PRO A 114 -0.95 4.29 -7.40
N ASP A 115 0.26 4.77 -7.13
CA ASP A 115 1.54 4.33 -7.73
C ASP A 115 1.96 2.89 -7.37
N MET A 116 1.01 2.00 -7.03
CA MET A 116 1.26 0.61 -6.62
C MET A 116 1.85 -0.27 -7.71
N ASP A 117 1.74 0.17 -8.96
CA ASP A 117 1.43 -0.70 -10.09
C ASP A 117 2.35 -1.92 -10.18
N HIS A 118 3.61 -1.81 -9.75
CA HIS A 118 4.57 -2.91 -9.90
C HIS A 118 5.25 -3.41 -8.62
N SER A 119 4.77 -3.07 -7.42
CA SER A 119 5.48 -3.41 -6.17
C SER A 119 4.72 -4.30 -5.18
N CYS A 120 3.54 -4.80 -5.56
CA CYS A 120 2.72 -5.69 -4.72
C CYS A 120 2.52 -7.07 -5.35
N GLY A 121 3.60 -7.56 -5.98
CA GLY A 121 3.64 -8.90 -6.54
C GLY A 121 2.60 -9.15 -7.64
N PRO A 122 2.45 -10.42 -8.08
CA PRO A 122 1.45 -10.81 -9.08
C PRO A 122 0.00 -10.61 -8.62
N SER A 123 -0.25 -10.54 -7.31
CA SER A 123 -1.60 -10.40 -6.75
C SER A 123 -2.11 -8.96 -6.73
N HIS A 124 -1.20 -7.98 -6.76
CA HIS A 124 -1.46 -6.55 -6.61
C HIS A 124 -2.12 -6.17 -5.25
N THR A 125 -2.33 -7.14 -4.35
CA THR A 125 -2.96 -6.97 -3.03
C THR A 125 -2.07 -7.41 -1.88
N VAL A 126 -1.01 -8.18 -2.15
CA VAL A 126 -0.03 -8.63 -1.15
C VAL A 126 1.34 -8.06 -1.51
N CYS A 127 1.84 -7.18 -0.66
CA CYS A 127 3.06 -6.42 -0.89
C CYS A 127 4.20 -6.97 -0.02
N HIS A 128 5.02 -7.83 -0.60
CA HIS A 128 6.18 -8.39 0.08
C HIS A 128 7.37 -7.41 0.12
N ARG A 129 7.98 -7.26 1.30
CA ARG A 129 9.09 -6.34 1.58
C ARG A 129 10.20 -7.11 2.29
N LYS A 130 11.28 -7.41 1.57
CA LYS A 130 12.40 -8.20 2.09
C LYS A 130 13.56 -7.30 2.48
N PHE A 131 13.91 -7.31 3.77
CA PHE A 131 15.00 -6.51 4.32
C PHE A 131 16.24 -7.39 4.39
N GLN A 132 17.23 -7.09 3.55
CA GLN A 132 18.48 -7.84 3.43
C GLN A 132 19.66 -6.99 3.90
N PHE A 133 20.80 -7.64 4.13
CA PHE A 133 22.00 -6.99 4.65
C PHE A 133 22.44 -5.78 3.80
N ASP A 134 22.24 -5.83 2.49
CA ASP A 134 22.70 -4.85 1.52
C ASP A 134 21.60 -3.90 1.01
N GLY A 135 20.34 -4.08 1.41
CA GLY A 135 19.26 -3.17 1.04
C GLY A 135 17.87 -3.71 1.32
N ILE A 136 16.87 -2.95 0.88
CA ILE A 136 15.44 -3.26 1.01
C ILE A 136 14.89 -3.59 -0.36
N TYR A 137 14.23 -4.74 -0.47
CA TYR A 137 13.76 -5.32 -1.72
C TYR A 137 12.25 -5.43 -1.77
N PHE A 138 11.64 -4.98 -2.87
CA PHE A 138 10.21 -5.11 -3.10
C PHE A 138 9.97 -6.18 -4.18
N GLU A 139 8.91 -6.95 -4.00
CA GLU A 139 8.47 -7.94 -4.99
C GLU A 139 7.77 -7.25 -6.16
N LYS A 140 8.14 -7.66 -7.37
CA LYS A 140 7.58 -7.20 -8.64
C LYS A 140 6.42 -8.07 -9.10
N GLU A 141 5.69 -7.62 -10.11
CA GLU A 141 4.59 -8.38 -10.74
C GLU A 141 4.98 -9.78 -11.22
N ASP A 142 6.23 -9.98 -11.66
CA ASP A 142 6.74 -11.29 -12.10
C ASP A 142 7.12 -12.22 -10.93
N GLY A 143 6.92 -11.79 -9.68
CA GLY A 143 7.31 -12.49 -8.45
C GLY A 143 8.81 -12.39 -8.12
N SER A 144 9.60 -11.72 -8.97
CA SER A 144 11.01 -11.44 -8.66
C SER A 144 11.13 -10.29 -7.66
N TYR A 145 12.29 -10.15 -7.02
CA TYR A 145 12.58 -9.04 -6.12
C TYR A 145 13.54 -8.04 -6.78
N SER A 146 13.26 -6.74 -6.68
CA SER A 146 14.24 -5.68 -6.95
C SER A 146 14.64 -4.96 -5.68
N LYS A 147 15.91 -4.57 -5.58
CA LYS A 147 16.36 -3.62 -4.56
C LYS A 147 15.73 -2.27 -4.85
N SER A 148 14.89 -1.80 -3.93
CA SER A 148 14.21 -0.50 -4.01
C SER A 148 15.00 0.58 -3.27
N PHE A 149 15.72 0.21 -2.20
CA PHE A 149 16.44 1.16 -1.38
C PHE A 149 17.76 0.61 -0.86
N ASP A 150 18.81 1.43 -0.92
CA ASP A 150 20.05 1.21 -0.19
C ASP A 150 19.95 1.74 1.24
N TRP A 151 20.58 1.00 2.16
CA TRP A 151 20.76 1.39 3.54
C TRP A 151 21.66 2.63 3.68
N SER A 152 21.35 3.47 4.66
CA SER A 152 22.28 4.50 5.13
C SER A 152 23.10 3.91 6.28
N ARG A 153 24.43 3.96 6.17
CA ARG A 153 25.38 3.43 7.15
C ARG A 153 26.12 4.60 7.78
N SER A 154 26.14 4.68 9.10
CA SER A 154 26.92 5.67 9.88
C SER A 154 28.37 5.24 10.09
#